data_AF-A0A2A2QJ93-F1
#
_entry.id   AF-A0A2A2QJ93-F1
#
_cell.length_a   1.000
_cell.length_b   1.000
_cell.length_c   1.000
_cell.angle_alpha   90.00
_cell.angle_beta   90.00
_cell.angle_gamma   90.00
#
_symmetry.space_group_name_H-M   'P 1'
#
loop_
_entity.id
_entity.type
_entity.pdbx_description
1 polymer ?
#
loop_
_entity_poly.entity_id
_entity_poly.type
_entity_poly.pdbx_seq_one_letter_code
_entity_poly.pdbx_strand_id
1 'polypeptide(L)'
;MITLDVLPAITRLQAIVTSPDGRQTAPVTEVKQASTIVRLRDGETAIIGGLISEEMGESERRVPVLGKIPVVGAAFRSRANLRARTELVIFLTPRLVR
;
A
#
# COMPACT_ATOMS: atom_id res chain seq x y z
N MET A 1 -6.78 21.29 27.54
CA MET A 1 -6.90 20.94 26.11
C MET A 1 -5.50 20.78 25.56
N ILE A 2 -5.23 19.70 24.84
CA ILE A 2 -3.91 19.32 24.35
C ILE A 2 -3.94 19.47 22.83
N THR A 3 -3.02 20.26 22.28
CA THR A 3 -2.84 20.40 20.83
C THR A 3 -1.65 19.54 20.44
N LEU A 4 -1.83 18.70 19.43
CA LEU A 4 -0.78 17.85 18.88
C LEU A 4 -0.57 18.20 17.42
N ASP A 5 0.69 18.38 17.06
CA ASP A 5 1.16 18.40 15.67
C ASP A 5 1.73 17.01 15.38
N VAL A 6 1.14 16.30 14.40
CA VAL A 6 1.41 14.89 14.15
C VAL A 6 1.81 14.70 12.69
N LEU A 7 2.92 13.98 12.49
CA LEU A 7 3.50 13.67 11.19
C LEU A 7 3.64 12.14 11.03
N PRO A 8 2.54 11.40 10.81
CA PRO A 8 2.64 9.96 10.60
C PRO A 8 3.36 9.66 9.28
N ALA A 9 4.26 8.68 9.31
CA ALA A 9 4.96 8.17 8.15
C ALA A 9 4.95 6.64 8.14
N ILE A 10 4.67 6.03 6.99
CA ILE A 10 4.77 4.60 6.76
C ILE A 10 5.74 4.37 5.60
N THR A 11 6.60 3.37 5.74
CA THR A 11 7.55 3.01 4.69
C THR A 11 7.37 1.55 4.31
N ARG A 12 7.23 1.29 3.02
CA ARG A 12 7.14 -0.07 2.45
C ARG A 12 8.30 -0.29 1.49
N LEU A 13 8.98 -1.43 1.60
CA LEU A 13 9.92 -1.88 0.59
C LEU A 13 9.14 -2.43 -0.61
N GLN A 14 9.33 -1.82 -1.78
CA GLN A 14 8.65 -2.21 -3.01
C GLN A 14 9.51 -3.18 -3.84
N ALA A 15 10.81 -2.90 -3.95
CA ALA A 15 11.76 -3.75 -4.65
C ALA A 15 13.20 -3.46 -4.19
N ILE A 16 14.13 -4.33 -4.54
CA ILE A 16 15.57 -4.03 -4.51
C ILE A 16 16.02 -4.08 -5.96
N VAL A 17 16.50 -2.95 -6.48
CA VAL A 17 17.01 -2.85 -7.85
C VAL A 17 18.52 -3.03 -7.86
N THR A 18 19.01 -3.88 -8.75
CA THR A 18 20.45 -4.09 -8.96
C THR A 18 20.91 -3.21 -10.12
N SER A 19 22.03 -2.53 -9.94
CA SER A 19 22.70 -1.74 -10.99
C SER A 19 23.01 -2.62 -12.22
N PRO A 20 23.00 -2.08 -13.45
CA PRO A 20 23.30 -2.84 -14.68
C PRO A 20 24.66 -3.54 -14.68
N ASP A 21 25.62 -3.06 -13.89
CA ASP A 21 26.94 -3.65 -13.70
C ASP A 21 26.97 -4.79 -12.65
N GLY A 22 25.86 -5.05 -11.96
CA GLY A 22 25.70 -6.12 -10.97
C GLY A 22 26.39 -5.86 -9.63
N ARG A 23 27.01 -4.68 -9.42
CA ARG A 23 27.87 -4.43 -8.25
C ARG A 23 27.18 -3.70 -7.11
N GLN A 24 26.01 -3.11 -7.37
CA GLN A 24 25.26 -2.30 -6.40
C GLN A 24 23.80 -2.68 -6.39
N THR A 25 23.19 -2.63 -5.21
CA THR A 25 21.75 -2.81 -5.01
C THR A 25 21.18 -1.62 -4.26
N ALA A 26 20.04 -1.09 -4.69
CA ALA A 26 19.33 -0.01 -4.02
C ALA A 26 17.88 -0.44 -3.70
N PRO A 27 17.37 -0.21 -2.48
CA PRO A 27 15.98 -0.43 -2.18
C PRO A 27 15.13 0.68 -2.81
N VAL A 28 14.06 0.28 -3.49
CA VAL A 28 12.95 1.16 -3.86
C VAL A 28 11.94 1.09 -2.74
N THR A 29 11.78 2.20 -2.02
CA THR A 29 10.82 2.34 -0.92
C THR A 29 9.70 3.28 -1.31
N GLU A 30 8.48 2.89 -0.97
CA GLU A 30 7.32 3.75 -1.01
C GLU A 30 7.10 4.33 0.38
N VAL A 31 7.09 5.65 0.51
CA VAL A 31 6.84 6.34 1.78
C VAL A 31 5.51 7.08 1.68
N LYS A 32 4.60 6.85 2.63
CA LYS A 32 3.33 7.57 2.74
C LYS A 32 3.38 8.42 4.01
N GLN A 33 3.21 9.72 3.87
CA GLN A 33 3.27 10.68 4.97
C GLN A 33 2.00 11.52 5.01
N ALA A 34 1.57 11.93 6.20
CA ALA A 34 0.54 12.94 6.36
C ALA A 34 0.99 13.99 7.38
N SER A 35 0.39 15.17 7.33
CA SER A 35 0.62 16.26 8.28
C SER A 35 -0.73 16.74 8.80
N THR A 36 -0.92 16.73 10.11
CA THR A 36 -2.22 17.01 10.73
C THR A 36 -2.06 17.62 12.11
N ILE A 37 -2.93 18.57 12.42
CA ILE A 37 -2.98 19.25 13.72
C ILE A 37 -4.29 18.85 14.39
N VAL A 38 -4.21 18.26 15.58
CA VAL A 38 -5.36 17.73 16.30
C VAL A 38 -5.45 18.35 17.68
N ARG A 39 -6.66 18.72 18.12
CA ARG A 39 -6.91 19.32 19.43
C ARG A 39 -7.85 18.44 20.23
N LEU A 40 -7.36 17.85 21.32
CA LEU A 40 -8.05 16.81 22.09
C LEU A 40 -8.05 17.15 23.58
N ARG A 41 -9.01 16.60 24.33
CA ARG A 41 -8.97 16.63 25.80
C ARG A 41 -8.08 15.51 26.32
N ASP A 42 -7.64 15.64 27.57
CA ASP A 42 -6.88 14.59 28.25
C ASP A 42 -7.71 13.30 28.32
N GLY A 43 -7.14 12.18 27.88
CA GLY A 43 -7.80 10.88 27.80
C GLY A 43 -8.79 10.70 26.64
N GLU A 44 -9.04 11.73 25.82
CA GLU A 44 -9.94 11.63 24.66
C GLU A 44 -9.24 10.96 23.47
N THR A 45 -9.87 9.96 22.86
CA THR A 45 -9.32 9.29 21.67
C THR A 45 -9.90 9.91 20.42
N ALA A 46 -9.04 10.29 19.48
CA ALA A 46 -9.48 10.69 18.14
C ALA A 46 -8.91 9.77 17.06
N ILE A 47 -9.70 9.64 16.00
CA ILE A 47 -9.29 9.02 14.74
C ILE A 47 -8.75 10.16 13.88
N ILE A 48 -7.45 10.14 13.63
CA ILE A 48 -6.77 11.21 12.88
C ILE A 48 -6.92 10.98 11.37
N GLY A 49 -7.10 9.73 10.96
CA GLY A 49 -7.37 9.36 9.58
C GLY A 49 -7.21 7.86 9.34
N GLY A 50 -7.38 7.49 8.07
CA GLY A 50 -7.07 6.15 7.58
C GLY A 50 -6.64 6.18 6.12
N LEU A 51 -5.88 5.17 5.71
CA LEU A 51 -5.48 4.95 4.32
C LEU A 51 -6.01 3.59 3.89
N ILE A 52 -6.83 3.59 2.85
CA ILE A 52 -7.29 2.39 2.17
C ILE A 52 -6.53 2.32 0.85
N SER A 53 -5.72 1.28 0.67
CA SER A 53 -4.97 1.02 -0.55
C SER A 53 -5.49 -0.26 -1.18
N GLU A 54 -5.91 -0.18 -2.43
CA GLU A 54 -6.33 -1.33 -3.21
C GLU A 54 -5.43 -1.47 -4.44
N GLU A 55 -4.81 -2.63 -4.60
CA GLU A 55 -3.98 -2.97 -5.74
C GLU A 55 -4.66 -4.09 -6.54
N MET A 56 -4.93 -3.81 -7.81
CA MET A 56 -5.55 -4.74 -8.76
C MET A 56 -4.54 -5.04 -9.88
N GLY A 57 -4.21 -6.31 -10.04
CA GLY A 57 -3.37 -6.79 -11.14
C GLY A 57 -4.10 -7.87 -11.93
N GLU A 58 -4.23 -7.67 -13.24
CA GLU A 58 -4.68 -8.72 -14.15
C GLU A 58 -3.47 -9.22 -14.96
N SER A 59 -3.21 -10.53 -14.91
CA SER A 59 -2.19 -11.17 -15.73
C SER A 59 -2.84 -12.21 -16.62
N GLU A 60 -2.86 -11.96 -17.93
CA GLU A 60 -3.31 -12.92 -18.93
C GLU A 60 -2.11 -13.54 -19.64
N ARG A 61 -1.96 -14.87 -19.53
CA ARG A 61 -1.05 -15.67 -20.34
C ARG A 61 -1.86 -16.46 -21.35
N ARG A 62 -1.49 -16.41 -22.62
CA ARG A 62 -2.17 -17.14 -23.70
C ARG A 62 -1.16 -17.74 -24.67
N VAL A 63 -1.47 -18.92 -25.19
CA VAL A 63 -0.69 -19.53 -26.27
C VAL A 63 -0.93 -18.75 -27.58
N PRO A 64 0.11 -18.31 -28.30
CA PRO A 64 -0.05 -17.67 -29.60
C PRO A 64 -0.85 -18.56 -30.56
N VAL A 65 -1.71 -17.97 -31.40
CA VAL A 65 -2.63 -18.67 -32.33
C VAL A 65 -3.78 -19.40 -31.63
N LEU A 66 -3.52 -20.39 -30.77
CA LEU A 66 -4.57 -21.22 -30.14
C LEU A 66 -5.46 -20.45 -29.16
N GLY A 67 -4.91 -19.47 -28.45
CA GLY A 67 -5.66 -18.63 -27.51
C GLY A 67 -6.64 -17.64 -28.16
N LYS A 68 -6.62 -17.50 -29.49
CA LYS A 68 -7.51 -16.60 -30.25
C LYS A 68 -8.70 -17.33 -30.90
N ILE A 69 -8.72 -18.66 -30.89
CA ILE A 69 -9.78 -19.44 -31.56
C ILE A 69 -11.09 -19.28 -30.78
N PRO A 70 -12.18 -18.83 -31.43
CA PRO A 70 -13.49 -18.79 -30.78
C PRO A 70 -13.92 -20.19 -30.32
N VAL A 71 -14.70 -20.29 -29.24
CA VAL A 71 -15.17 -21.54 -28.61
C VAL A 71 -14.09 -22.31 -27.82
N VAL A 72 -12.92 -22.61 -28.38
CA VAL A 72 -11.90 -23.46 -27.72
C VAL A 72 -10.71 -22.71 -27.12
N GLY A 73 -10.50 -21.44 -27.48
CA GLY A 73 -9.38 -20.64 -26.98
C GLY A 73 -9.39 -20.36 -25.48
N ALA A 74 -10.50 -20.67 -24.77
CA ALA A 74 -10.59 -20.65 -23.30
C ALA A 74 -9.66 -21.68 -22.62
N ALA A 75 -9.48 -22.85 -23.21
CA ALA A 75 -8.61 -23.89 -22.65
C ALA A 75 -7.10 -23.55 -22.79
N PHE A 76 -6.75 -22.62 -23.67
CA PHE A 76 -5.36 -22.23 -23.97
C PHE A 76 -4.98 -20.83 -23.46
N ARG A 77 -5.79 -20.28 -22.55
CA ARG A 77 -5.51 -19.03 -21.83
C ARG A 77 -5.60 -19.25 -20.32
N SER A 78 -4.71 -18.62 -19.59
CA SER A 78 -4.66 -18.57 -18.14
C SER A 78 -4.77 -17.12 -17.72
N ARG A 79 -5.78 -16.78 -16.91
CA ARG A 79 -5.90 -15.46 -16.27
C ARG A 79 -5.58 -15.63 -14.80
N ALA A 80 -4.75 -14.74 -14.26
CA ALA A 80 -4.53 -14.60 -12.84
C ALA A 80 -4.98 -13.20 -12.43
N ASN A 81 -5.93 -13.14 -11.50
CA ASN A 81 -6.40 -11.91 -10.89
C ASN A 81 -5.75 -11.78 -9.51
N LEU A 82 -4.94 -10.75 -9.33
CA LEU A 82 -4.32 -10.39 -8.06
C LEU A 82 -5.08 -9.20 -7.48
N ARG A 83 -5.61 -9.36 -6.26
CA ARG A 83 -6.26 -8.27 -5.51
C ARG A 83 -5.65 -8.20 -4.13
N ALA A 84 -4.99 -7.09 -3.81
CA ALA A 84 -4.44 -6.84 -2.49
C ALA A 84 -5.08 -5.57 -1.90
N ARG A 85 -5.65 -5.70 -0.69
CA ARG A 85 -6.26 -4.60 0.06
C ARG A 85 -5.47 -4.38 1.34
N THR A 86 -5.05 -3.14 1.56
CA THR A 86 -4.34 -2.72 2.79
C THR A 86 -5.12 -1.59 3.43
N GLU A 87 -5.43 -1.73 4.71
CA GLU A 87 -6.14 -0.72 5.51
C GLU A 87 -5.27 -0.29 6.67
N LEU A 88 -5.08 1.03 6.81
CA LEU A 88 -4.39 1.64 7.93
C LEU A 88 -5.33 2.60 8.61
N VAL A 89 -5.45 2.52 9.94
CA VAL A 89 -6.22 3.47 10.75
C VAL A 89 -5.34 3.96 11.88
N ILE A 90 -5.33 5.28 12.11
CA ILE A 90 -4.45 5.92 13.10
C ILE A 90 -5.31 6.49 14.22
N PHE A 91 -5.11 5.95 15.42
CA PHE A 91 -5.75 6.40 16.66
C PHE A 91 -4.76 7.18 17.52
N LEU A 92 -5.23 8.23 18.17
CA LEU A 92 -4.42 9.00 19.10
C LEU A 92 -5.21 9.31 20.36
N THR A 93 -4.59 9.06 21.51
CA THR A 93 -5.14 9.34 22.84
C THR A 93 -4.06 10.07 23.65
N PRO A 94 -4.18 11.38 23.88
CA PRO A 94 -3.21 12.09 24.69
C PRO A 94 -3.48 11.83 26.17
N ARG A 95 -2.41 11.68 26.96
CA ARG A 95 -2.46 11.50 28.41
C ARG A 95 -1.50 12.46 29.09
N LEU A 96 -2.00 13.25 30.03
CA LEU A 96 -1.19 14.12 30.88
C LEU A 96 -0.60 13.30 32.04
N VAL A 97 0.73 13.25 32.13
CA VAL A 97 1.43 12.62 33.26
C VAL A 97 1.93 13.72 34.20
N ARG A 98 1.69 13.56 35.50
CA ARG A 98 2.09 14.50 36.55
C ARG A 98 3.47 14.18 37.12
#